data_AF-A0A9D8N7V7-F1
#
_entry.id   AF-A0A9D8N7V7-F1
#
_cell.length_a   1.000
_cell.length_b   1.000
_cell.length_c   1.000
_cell.angle_alpha   90.00
_cell.angle_beta   90.00
_cell.angle_gamma   90.00
#
_symmetry.space_group_name_H-M   'P 1'
#
loop_
_entity.id
_entity.type
_entity.pdbx_description
1 polymer ?
#
loop_
_entity_poly.entity_id
_entity_poly.type
_entity_poly.pdbx_seq_one_letter_code
_entity_poly.pdbx_strand_id
1 'polypeptide(L)'
;MIIIAFAENTSKILPRILCHHYRHCAPIVCTHNDMIMYQFINRNHISQIHLGARDITILKAHGWKFVYMSPTNTIYNIQNLRAYSCVDLVKQVLGIQSVCIQTPYALYKHLNKK
;
A
#
# COMPACT_ATOMS: atom_id res chain seq x y z
N MET A 1 6.88 7.23 -10.04
CA MET A 1 6.08 7.78 -8.91
C MET A 1 5.56 6.61 -8.08
N ILE A 2 5.45 6.75 -6.76
CA ILE A 2 4.83 5.72 -5.91
C ILE A 2 3.55 6.29 -5.31
N ILE A 3 2.46 5.55 -5.36
CA ILE A 3 1.20 5.91 -4.72
C ILE A 3 0.91 4.86 -3.65
N ILE A 4 0.62 5.27 -2.42
CA ILE A 4 0.15 4.33 -1.40
C ILE A 4 -1.36 4.37 -1.37
N ALA A 5 -1.98 3.25 -1.70
CA ALA A 5 -3.42 3.07 -1.69
C ALA A 5 -3.85 2.48 -0.35
N PHE A 6 -4.87 3.06 0.28
CA PHE A 6 -5.43 2.66 1.57
C PHE A 6 -6.89 2.30 1.41
N ALA A 7 -7.28 1.13 1.91
CA ALA A 7 -8.65 0.64 1.83
C ALA A 7 -9.27 0.62 3.23
N GLU A 8 -10.41 1.29 3.41
CA GLU A 8 -11.22 1.20 4.65
C GLU A 8 -11.91 -0.15 4.79
N ASN A 9 -12.18 -0.80 3.67
CA ASN A 9 -12.82 -2.10 3.60
C ASN A 9 -11.81 -3.19 3.24
N THR A 10 -11.89 -4.32 3.94
CA THR A 10 -11.18 -5.55 3.60
C THR A 10 -12.11 -6.73 3.86
N SER A 11 -11.92 -7.81 3.11
CA SER A 11 -12.62 -9.09 3.32
C SER A 11 -12.17 -9.82 4.59
N LYS A 12 -11.02 -9.44 5.17
CA LYS A 12 -10.45 -10.08 6.38
C LYS A 12 -11.10 -9.55 7.66
N ILE A 13 -11.51 -10.42 8.57
CA ILE A 13 -12.23 -10.06 9.81
C ILE A 13 -11.32 -9.38 10.84
N LEU A 14 -10.11 -9.91 11.08
CA LEU A 14 -9.23 -9.40 12.14
C LEU A 14 -8.85 -7.91 11.99
N PRO A 15 -8.48 -7.41 10.80
CA PRO A 15 -8.26 -5.98 10.60
C PRO A 15 -9.51 -5.11 10.81
N ARG A 16 -10.72 -5.69 10.68
CA ARG A 16 -11.98 -4.95 10.92
C ARG A 16 -12.20 -4.62 12.39
N ILE A 17 -11.63 -5.42 13.29
CA ILE A 17 -11.79 -5.29 14.74
C ILE A 17 -10.67 -4.40 15.33
N LEU A 18 -9.43 -4.58 14.85
CA LEU A 18 -8.26 -3.92 15.44
C LEU A 18 -7.96 -2.52 14.87
N CYS A 19 -8.44 -2.19 13.67
CA CYS A 19 -8.17 -0.90 13.02
C CYS A 19 -9.45 -0.07 12.90
N HIS A 20 -9.45 1.12 13.51
CA HIS A 20 -10.57 2.07 13.43
C HIS A 20 -10.80 2.61 12.02
N HIS A 21 -9.73 2.89 11.26
CA HIS A 21 -9.77 3.40 9.89
C HIS A 21 -8.68 2.74 9.05
N TYR A 22 -8.96 2.43 7.79
CA TYR A 22 -8.05 1.73 6.86
C TYR A 22 -7.55 0.37 7.36
N ARG A 23 -8.00 -0.68 6.70
CA ARG A 23 -7.78 -2.07 7.08
C ARG A 23 -6.73 -2.76 6.20
N HIS A 24 -6.35 -2.12 5.10
CA HIS A 24 -5.31 -2.58 4.21
C HIS A 24 -4.59 -1.40 3.54
N CYS A 25 -3.35 -1.61 3.13
CA CYS A 25 -2.59 -0.67 2.32
C CYS A 25 -1.75 -1.42 1.28
N ALA A 26 -1.51 -0.80 0.13
CA ALA A 26 -0.72 -1.37 -0.95
C ALA A 26 0.05 -0.27 -1.69
N PRO A 27 1.34 -0.47 -1.99
CA PRO A 27 2.05 0.42 -2.89
C PRO A 27 1.64 0.15 -4.34
N ILE A 28 1.42 1.24 -5.07
CA ILE A 28 1.21 1.29 -6.51
C ILE A 28 2.44 1.98 -7.11
N VAL A 29 3.17 1.27 -7.95
CA VAL A 29 4.30 1.85 -8.69
C VAL A 29 3.80 2.28 -10.05
N CYS A 30 4.03 3.56 -10.37
CA CYS A 30 3.75 4.12 -11.69
C CYS A 30 5.07 4.26 -12.44
N THR A 31 5.22 3.48 -13.52
CA THR A 31 6.26 3.64 -14.55
C THR A 31 5.69 4.46 -15.72
N HIS A 32 6.44 4.63 -16.81
CA HIS A 32 5.95 5.40 -17.96
C HIS A 32 4.75 4.76 -18.66
N ASN A 33 4.66 3.42 -18.64
CA ASN A 33 3.62 2.69 -19.36
C ASN A 33 2.71 1.88 -18.44
N ASP A 34 3.09 1.66 -17.18
CA ASP A 34 2.38 0.76 -16.29
C ASP A 34 2.08 1.39 -14.94
N MET A 35 0.94 0.99 -14.39
CA MET A 35 0.58 1.23 -13.01
C MET A 35 0.34 -0.12 -12.34
N ILE A 36 1.24 -0.52 -11.45
CA ILE A 36 1.22 -1.86 -10.85
C ILE A 36 0.98 -1.71 -9.35
N MET A 37 -0.12 -2.26 -8.86
CA MET A 37 -0.41 -2.40 -7.44
C MET A 37 0.18 -3.71 -6.92
N TYR A 38 0.96 -3.61 -5.84
CA TYR A 38 1.54 -4.75 -5.15
C TYR A 38 0.74 -5.03 -3.88
N GLN A 39 -0.02 -6.11 -3.84
CA GLN A 39 -0.81 -6.48 -2.67
C GLN A 39 -0.11 -7.55 -1.84
N PHE A 40 0.06 -7.27 -0.56
CA PHE A 40 0.49 -8.29 0.39
C PHE A 40 -0.63 -9.31 0.63
N ILE A 41 -0.41 -10.56 0.26
CA ILE A 41 -1.37 -11.65 0.47
C ILE A 41 -1.06 -12.38 1.77
N ASN A 42 0.17 -12.90 1.87
CA ASN A 42 0.71 -13.62 3.02
C ASN A 42 2.25 -13.54 3.03
N ARG A 43 2.88 -14.14 4.04
CA ARG A 43 4.33 -14.18 4.17
C ARG A 43 4.93 -14.88 2.93
N ASN A 44 5.81 -14.18 2.22
CA ASN A 44 6.46 -14.59 0.96
C ASN A 44 5.59 -14.54 -0.30
N HIS A 45 4.36 -14.02 -0.24
CA HIS A 45 3.52 -13.84 -1.43
C HIS A 45 2.99 -12.42 -1.53
N ILE A 46 3.45 -11.73 -2.58
CA ILE A 46 3.00 -10.41 -3.00
C ILE A 46 2.39 -10.56 -4.39
N SER A 47 1.11 -10.25 -4.51
CA SER A 47 0.40 -10.27 -5.79
C SER A 47 0.63 -8.96 -6.54
N GLN A 48 0.74 -9.05 -7.87
CA GLN A 48 0.80 -7.92 -8.78
C GLN A 48 -0.52 -7.77 -9.52
N ILE A 49 -1.03 -6.55 -9.54
CA ILE A 49 -2.26 -6.20 -10.23
C ILE A 49 -1.95 -5.01 -11.11
N HIS A 50 -1.99 -5.22 -12.43
CA HIS A 50 -1.89 -4.14 -13.40
C HIS A 50 -3.19 -3.32 -13.36
N LEU A 51 -3.04 -2.01 -13.26
CA LEU A 51 -4.13 -1.06 -13.17
C LEU A 51 -4.13 -0.16 -14.40
N GLY A 52 -5.31 0.00 -14.99
CA GLY A 52 -5.60 1.08 -15.93
C GLY A 52 -6.19 2.30 -15.21
N ALA A 53 -6.37 3.38 -15.97
CA ALA A 53 -7.03 4.59 -15.47
C ALA A 53 -8.45 4.32 -14.94
N ARG A 54 -9.18 3.39 -15.57
CA ARG A 54 -10.52 2.96 -15.15
C ARG A 54 -10.50 2.30 -13.77
N ASP A 55 -9.50 1.48 -13.48
CA ASP A 55 -9.40 0.76 -12.21
C ASP A 55 -9.16 1.71 -11.05
N ILE A 56 -8.38 2.77 -11.26
CA ILE A 56 -8.19 3.84 -10.26
C ILE A 56 -9.52 4.52 -9.92
N THR A 57 -10.35 4.81 -10.92
CA THR A 57 -11.68 5.39 -10.70
C THR A 57 -12.58 4.42 -9.91
N ILE A 58 -12.56 3.13 -10.23
CA ILE A 58 -13.29 2.09 -9.50
C ILE A 58 -12.83 2.02 -8.04
N LEU A 59 -11.52 1.97 -7.80
CA LEU A 59 -10.96 1.93 -6.44
C LEU A 59 -11.39 3.16 -5.63
N LYS A 60 -11.34 4.37 -6.22
CA LYS A 60 -11.84 5.60 -5.58
C LYS A 60 -13.32 5.49 -5.22
N ALA A 61 -14.16 4.99 -6.14
CA ALA A 61 -15.59 4.80 -5.90
C ALA A 61 -15.86 3.81 -4.75
N HIS A 62 -14.99 2.82 -4.57
CA HIS A 62 -15.02 1.89 -3.42
C HIS A 62 -14.37 2.44 -2.15
N GLY A 63 -14.09 3.75 -2.08
CA GLY A 63 -13.63 4.42 -0.88
C GLY A 63 -12.13 4.27 -0.61
N TRP A 64 -11.33 3.84 -1.59
CA TRP A 64 -9.89 3.84 -1.44
C TRP A 64 -9.35 5.27 -1.39
N LYS A 65 -8.38 5.49 -0.50
CA LYS A 65 -7.64 6.75 -0.39
C LYS A 65 -6.23 6.56 -0.92
N PHE A 66 -5.68 7.61 -1.52
CA PHE A 66 -4.38 7.57 -2.19
C PHE A 66 -3.48 8.66 -1.62
N VAL A 67 -2.25 8.29 -1.28
CA VAL A 67 -1.20 9.23 -0.88
C VAL A 67 -0.08 9.15 -1.91
N TYR A 68 0.25 10.28 -2.51
CA TYR A 68 1.23 10.37 -3.59
C TYR A 68 2.61 10.64 -3.01
N MET A 69 3.58 9.80 -3.36
CA MET A 69 4.96 9.90 -2.88
C MET A 69 5.90 10.10 -4.05
N SER A 70 6.69 11.17 -3.97
CA SER A 70 7.86 11.34 -4.83
C SER A 70 8.90 10.31 -4.43
N PRO A 71 9.36 9.46 -5.36
CA PRO A 71 10.33 8.44 -5.04
C PRO A 71 11.68 9.07 -4.71
N THR A 72 12.13 8.95 -3.46
CA THR A 72 13.51 9.31 -3.09
C THR A 72 14.47 8.14 -3.30
N ASN A 73 13.99 6.89 -3.21
CA ASN A 73 14.70 5.65 -3.53
C ASN A 73 13.66 4.54 -3.84
N THR A 74 13.28 4.35 -5.11
CA THR A 74 12.33 3.27 -5.45
C THR A 74 13.05 1.94 -5.51
N ILE A 75 12.65 0.97 -4.70
CA ILE A 75 13.09 -0.41 -4.87
C ILE A 75 12.30 -1.00 -6.05
N TYR A 76 12.98 -1.28 -7.16
CA TYR A 76 12.35 -1.82 -8.37
C TYR A 76 11.94 -3.30 -8.24
N ASN A 77 12.51 -4.04 -7.30
CA ASN A 77 12.23 -5.47 -7.11
C ASN A 77 11.27 -5.75 -5.95
N ILE A 78 10.09 -5.14 -5.98
CA ILE A 78 9.08 -5.25 -4.92
C ILE A 78 8.60 -6.71 -4.73
N GLN A 79 8.56 -7.48 -5.81
CA GLN A 79 8.05 -8.86 -5.82
C GLN A 79 8.88 -9.79 -4.91
N ASN A 80 10.20 -9.54 -4.85
CA ASN A 80 11.14 -10.34 -4.08
C ASN A 80 11.29 -9.86 -2.62
N LEU A 81 10.54 -8.83 -2.20
CA LEU A 81 10.57 -8.37 -0.84
C LEU A 81 9.97 -9.40 0.11
N ARG A 82 10.69 -9.67 1.19
CA ARG A 82 10.18 -10.48 2.30
C ARG A 82 9.40 -9.57 3.25
N ALA A 83 8.19 -9.21 2.85
CA ALA A 83 7.27 -8.48 3.70
C ALA A 83 6.55 -9.43 4.66
N TYR A 84 6.34 -8.97 5.90
CA TYR A 84 5.57 -9.69 6.91
C TYR A 84 4.12 -9.21 7.02
N SER A 85 3.84 -8.01 6.53
CA SER A 85 2.50 -7.42 6.50
C SER A 85 2.39 -6.41 5.36
N CYS A 86 1.16 -5.95 5.09
CA CYS A 86 0.94 -4.87 4.12
C CYS A 86 1.63 -3.55 4.50
N VAL A 87 1.68 -3.24 5.80
CA VAL A 87 2.38 -2.05 6.32
C VAL A 87 3.89 -2.21 6.14
N ASP A 88 4.42 -3.38 6.47
CA ASP A 88 5.83 -3.70 6.31
C ASP A 88 6.26 -3.63 4.83
N LEU A 89 5.44 -4.16 3.92
CA LEU A 89 5.65 -4.01 2.47
C LEU A 89 5.77 -2.54 2.06
N VAL A 90 4.81 -1.70 2.44
CA VAL A 90 4.86 -0.26 2.12
C VAL A 90 6.08 0.40 2.73
N LYS A 91 6.41 0.08 3.98
CA LYS A 91 7.59 0.62 4.66
C LYS A 91 8.88 0.27 3.92
N GLN A 92 9.06 -1.00 3.51
CA GLN A 92 10.21 -1.42 2.72
C GLN A 92 10.28 -0.66 1.38
N VAL A 93 9.16 -0.56 0.66
CA VAL A 93 9.08 0.16 -0.62
C VAL A 93 9.44 1.64 -0.49
N LEU A 94 9.05 2.29 0.62
CA LEU A 94 9.32 3.70 0.90
C LEU A 94 10.61 3.95 1.70
N GLY A 95 11.36 2.90 2.08
CA GLY A 95 12.54 3.03 2.94
C GLY A 95 12.26 3.53 4.36
N ILE A 96 11.07 3.29 4.91
CA ILE A 96 10.65 3.75 6.24
C ILE A 96 11.06 2.73 7.31
N GLN A 97 11.91 3.14 8.26
CA GLN A 97 12.42 2.26 9.33
C GLN A 97 11.66 2.39 10.68
N SER A 98 10.64 3.24 10.78
CA SER A 98 9.95 3.51 12.06
C SER A 98 9.20 2.30 12.61
N VAL A 99 9.59 1.81 13.79
CA VAL A 99 8.98 0.67 14.49
C VAL A 99 7.56 0.94 15.03
N CYS A 100 7.22 2.21 15.26
CA CYS A 100 5.93 2.62 15.80
C CYS A 100 4.80 2.56 14.77
N ILE A 101 5.13 2.41 13.48
CA ILE A 101 4.15 2.33 12.39
C ILE A 101 3.84 0.86 12.12
N GLN A 102 2.80 0.36 12.80
CA GLN A 102 2.40 -1.06 12.71
C GLN A 102 1.04 -1.28 12.04
N THR A 103 0.23 -0.23 11.88
CA THR A 103 -1.11 -0.31 11.30
C THR A 103 -1.24 0.54 10.03
N PRO A 104 -2.14 0.20 9.09
CA PRO A 104 -2.40 1.03 7.92
C PRO A 104 -2.83 2.45 8.30
N TYR A 105 -3.59 2.62 9.39
CA TYR A 105 -3.97 3.94 9.90
C TYR A 105 -2.76 4.76 10.38
N ALA A 106 -1.87 4.16 11.17
CA ALA A 106 -0.66 4.83 11.66
C ALA A 106 0.24 5.23 10.48
N LEU A 107 0.34 4.37 9.48
CA LEU A 107 1.07 4.65 8.24
C LEU A 107 0.42 5.80 7.47
N TYR A 108 -0.90 5.79 7.27
CA TYR A 108 -1.62 6.87 6.61
C TYR A 108 -1.39 8.22 7.31
N LYS A 109 -1.50 8.26 8.64
CA LYS A 109 -1.20 9.46 9.43
C LYS A 109 0.26 9.90 9.29
N HIS A 110 1.21 8.97 9.27
CA HIS A 110 2.62 9.29 9.09
C HIS A 110 2.90 9.91 7.73
N LEU A 111 2.31 9.37 6.65
CA LEU A 111 2.54 9.86 5.29
C LEU A 111 1.87 11.21 5.01
N ASN A 112 0.72 11.51 5.62
CA ASN A 112 0.05 12.81 5.43
C ASN A 112 0.62 13.95 6.29
N LYS A 113 1.52 13.66 7.24
CA LYS A 113 2.21 14.69 8.04
C LYS A 113 3.48 15.23 7.37
N LYS A 114 3.95 14.55 6.32
CA LYS A 114 5.06 14.99 5.48
C LYS A 114 4.53 15.84 4.35
#